data_AF-A0A956Z868-F1
#
_entry.id   AF-A0A956Z868-F1
#
_cell.length_a   1.000
_cell.length_b   1.000
_cell.length_c   1.000
_cell.angle_alpha   90.00
_cell.angle_beta   90.00
_cell.angle_gamma   90.00
#
_symmetry.space_group_name_H-M   'P 1'
#
loop_
_entity.id
_entity.type
_entity.pdbx_description
1 polymer ?
#
loop_
_entity_poly.entity_id
_entity_poly.type
_entity_poly.pdbx_seq_one_letter_code
_entity_poly.pdbx_strand_id
1 'polypeptide(L)'
;MSHWGNAFQGGHFRYNNFRGGWGNNHVHQGGGFNHNRAHGGWGNDSFSQRGHNNLNQAFGGPGRDRFSQGGIGNRNRAYGGRGNDAFGQGGRFNDNYASGGSGRDRFSQGGLGNRNRAYGGRGNDAFSQGGRFNNNYANGGSGRDRFSQGGLGNVNRADGGRGNDVFSQGGVNNRNIANGGSGNDRFNIGGRGNTTTANGGSGRDTFNVGGQGNRVNVNGGSGYDTLNLNGQQSDWARSGNKGNYSYYNASTNTRVNARGIEQVNYQ
;
A
#
# COMPACT_ATOMS: atom_id res chain seq x y z
N MET A 1 -11.79 18.44 32.26
CA MET A 1 -12.28 17.14 32.79
C MET A 1 -11.98 16.08 31.75
N SER A 2 -11.05 15.17 32.02
CA SER A 2 -10.65 14.07 31.12
C SER A 2 -11.52 12.84 31.38
N HIS A 3 -12.43 12.49 30.47
CA HIS A 3 -13.11 11.20 30.49
C HIS A 3 -12.28 10.18 29.71
N TRP A 4 -11.59 9.31 30.45
CA TRP A 4 -10.93 8.13 29.90
C TRP A 4 -11.99 7.08 29.54
N GLY A 5 -12.32 6.93 28.27
CA GLY A 5 -13.21 5.88 27.78
C GLY A 5 -12.43 4.62 27.40
N ASN A 6 -12.37 3.64 28.30
CA ASN A 6 -11.91 2.28 27.96
C ASN A 6 -13.13 1.41 27.67
N ALA A 7 -13.19 0.78 26.49
CA ALA A 7 -14.26 -0.16 26.15
C ALA A 7 -13.69 -1.53 25.80
N PHE A 8 -14.10 -2.55 26.54
CA PHE A 8 -13.82 -3.96 26.29
C PHE A 8 -15.11 -4.69 25.97
N GLN A 9 -15.25 -5.21 24.75
CA GLN A 9 -16.41 -6.02 24.37
C GLN A 9 -15.99 -7.28 23.58
N GLY A 10 -16.27 -8.44 24.18
CA GLY A 10 -16.18 -9.77 23.57
C GLY A 10 -17.54 -10.49 23.64
N GLY A 11 -17.85 -11.32 22.62
CA GLY A 11 -19.10 -12.08 22.51
C GLY A 11 -19.37 -12.55 21.07
N HIS A 12 -20.46 -13.29 20.84
CA HIS A 12 -20.94 -13.65 19.49
C HIS A 12 -22.27 -12.94 19.17
N PHE A 13 -22.51 -12.56 17.91
CA PHE A 13 -23.77 -11.98 17.41
C PHE A 13 -24.21 -10.66 18.06
N ARG A 14 -23.29 -9.74 18.32
CA ARG A 14 -23.61 -8.46 18.98
C ARG A 14 -23.41 -7.24 18.09
N TYR A 15 -24.25 -6.21 18.32
CA TYR A 15 -23.97 -4.84 17.93
C TYR A 15 -23.25 -4.13 19.07
N ASN A 16 -21.97 -3.84 18.89
CA ASN A 16 -21.12 -3.25 19.91
C ASN A 16 -20.75 -1.83 19.48
N ASN A 17 -21.40 -0.83 20.07
CA ASN A 17 -21.21 0.57 19.72
C ASN A 17 -20.45 1.31 20.83
N PHE A 18 -19.31 1.91 20.49
CA PHE A 18 -18.55 2.81 21.35
C PHE A 18 -18.55 4.22 20.77
N ARG A 19 -18.73 5.22 21.64
CA ARG A 19 -18.56 6.64 21.29
C ARG A 19 -17.65 7.29 22.32
N GLY A 20 -16.45 7.61 21.87
CA GLY A 20 -15.47 8.40 22.58
C GLY A 20 -15.79 9.89 22.51
N GLY A 21 -15.06 10.65 23.33
CA GLY A 21 -15.29 12.07 23.58
C GLY A 21 -14.02 12.87 23.37
N TRP A 22 -13.62 13.64 24.38
CA TRP A 22 -12.30 14.29 24.39
C TRP A 22 -11.28 13.43 25.12
N GLY A 23 -10.02 13.50 24.69
CA GLY A 23 -8.91 12.76 25.26
C GLY A 23 -8.65 11.44 24.53
N ASN A 24 -7.64 10.70 24.98
CA ASN A 24 -7.22 9.48 24.32
C ASN A 24 -8.09 8.30 24.79
N ASN A 25 -8.78 7.66 23.86
CA ASN A 25 -9.69 6.55 24.11
C ASN A 25 -9.10 5.22 23.60
N HIS A 26 -9.40 4.14 24.31
CA HIS A 26 -8.88 2.80 24.01
C HIS A 26 -10.04 1.81 23.87
N VAL A 27 -10.22 1.31 22.64
CA VAL A 27 -11.31 0.42 22.26
C VAL A 27 -10.76 -0.94 21.90
N HIS A 28 -11.26 -1.97 22.58
CA HIS A 28 -10.94 -3.37 22.31
C HIS A 28 -12.23 -4.15 22.01
N GLN A 29 -12.37 -4.62 20.77
CA GLN A 29 -13.53 -5.37 20.32
C GLN A 29 -13.09 -6.68 19.64
N GLY A 30 -13.72 -7.80 20.00
CA GLY A 30 -13.35 -9.13 19.52
C GLY A 30 -14.57 -10.02 19.26
N GLY A 31 -14.39 -11.34 19.40
CA GLY A 31 -15.48 -12.31 19.28
C GLY A 31 -15.82 -12.72 17.85
N GLY A 32 -17.04 -13.21 17.61
CA GLY A 32 -17.44 -13.74 16.31
C GLY A 32 -18.79 -13.25 15.79
N PHE A 33 -18.91 -13.02 14.49
CA PHE A 33 -20.17 -12.58 13.85
C PHE A 33 -20.75 -11.28 14.44
N ASN A 34 -19.89 -10.37 14.89
CA ASN A 34 -20.29 -9.11 15.50
C ASN A 34 -20.34 -7.95 14.51
N HIS A 35 -21.16 -6.96 14.83
CA HIS A 35 -21.19 -5.63 14.22
C HIS A 35 -20.61 -4.61 15.20
N ASN A 36 -19.31 -4.38 15.10
CA ASN A 36 -18.59 -3.49 16.00
C ASN A 36 -18.45 -2.10 15.35
N ARG A 37 -18.89 -1.05 16.05
CA ARG A 37 -18.71 0.35 15.66
C ARG A 37 -18.05 1.12 16.79
N ALA A 38 -17.03 1.91 16.48
CA ALA A 38 -16.31 2.70 17.46
C ALA A 38 -15.99 4.09 16.90
N HIS A 39 -16.19 5.12 17.70
CA HIS A 39 -15.78 6.51 17.41
C HIS A 39 -14.82 6.96 18.51
N GLY A 40 -13.71 7.58 18.15
CA GLY A 40 -12.69 8.07 19.08
C GLY A 40 -13.00 9.47 19.58
N GLY A 41 -13.29 10.38 18.65
CA GLY A 41 -13.61 11.77 18.99
C GLY A 41 -12.38 12.64 18.84
N TRP A 42 -12.12 13.51 19.82
CA TRP A 42 -10.92 14.36 19.84
C TRP A 42 -9.85 13.73 20.70
N GLY A 43 -8.67 13.50 20.15
CA GLY A 43 -7.56 12.93 20.91
C GLY A 43 -6.79 11.90 20.10
N ASN A 44 -5.83 11.25 20.74
CA ASN A 44 -5.07 10.18 20.11
C ASN A 44 -5.67 8.84 20.55
N ASP A 45 -6.57 8.32 19.74
CA ASP A 45 -7.36 7.14 20.06
C ASP A 45 -6.73 5.85 19.55
N SER A 46 -7.17 4.72 20.11
CA SER A 46 -6.71 3.41 19.66
C SER A 46 -7.83 2.40 19.59
N PHE A 47 -7.83 1.63 18.50
CA PHE A 47 -8.83 0.63 18.18
C PHE A 47 -8.15 -0.70 17.92
N SER A 48 -8.42 -1.69 18.76
CA SER A 48 -7.98 -3.07 18.57
C SER A 48 -9.21 -3.92 18.27
N GLN A 49 -9.37 -4.32 17.00
CA GLN A 49 -10.55 -5.06 16.55
C GLN A 49 -10.14 -6.38 15.90
N ARG A 50 -10.43 -7.50 16.57
CA ARG A 50 -10.01 -8.86 16.16
C ARG A 50 -11.22 -9.80 16.09
N GLY A 51 -10.97 -11.11 16.00
CA GLY A 51 -12.02 -12.14 16.04
C GLY A 51 -12.34 -12.77 14.68
N HIS A 52 -13.52 -13.35 14.52
CA HIS A 52 -13.89 -14.12 13.33
C HIS A 52 -15.21 -13.67 12.71
N ASN A 53 -15.26 -13.46 11.40
CA ASN A 53 -16.46 -13.05 10.66
C ASN A 53 -17.16 -11.79 11.21
N ASN A 54 -16.40 -10.85 11.79
CA ASN A 54 -16.90 -9.59 12.31
C ASN A 54 -16.97 -8.51 11.23
N LEU A 55 -17.97 -7.63 11.31
CA LEU A 55 -18.00 -6.34 10.63
C LEU A 55 -17.54 -5.27 11.62
N ASN A 56 -16.32 -4.78 11.45
CA ASN A 56 -15.71 -3.78 12.32
C ASN A 56 -15.64 -2.43 11.60
N GLN A 57 -16.10 -1.37 12.27
CA GLN A 57 -15.98 0.01 11.84
C GLN A 57 -15.36 0.85 12.96
N ALA A 58 -14.32 1.62 12.65
CA ALA A 58 -13.67 2.51 13.59
C ALA A 58 -13.43 3.88 12.94
N PHE A 59 -13.73 4.94 13.68
CA PHE A 59 -13.54 6.33 13.29
C PHE A 59 -12.66 6.99 14.35
N GLY A 60 -11.49 7.49 13.97
CA GLY A 60 -10.56 8.19 14.86
C GLY A 60 -11.11 9.56 15.21
N GLY A 61 -11.05 10.48 14.25
CA GLY A 61 -11.49 11.86 14.40
C GLY A 61 -10.30 12.81 14.26
N PRO A 62 -10.30 13.95 14.97
CA PRO A 62 -9.11 14.77 15.09
C PRO A 62 -8.11 14.20 16.11
N GLY A 63 -6.88 13.99 15.66
CA GLY A 63 -5.74 13.57 16.48
C GLY A 63 -4.91 12.52 15.77
N ARG A 64 -4.03 11.84 16.50
CA ARG A 64 -3.19 10.76 15.96
C ARG A 64 -3.71 9.43 16.46
N ASP A 65 -4.43 8.75 15.59
CA ASP A 65 -5.19 7.56 15.91
C ASP A 65 -4.48 6.29 15.46
N ARG A 66 -4.78 5.17 16.13
CA ARG A 66 -4.16 3.87 15.86
C ARG A 66 -5.21 2.79 15.69
N PHE A 67 -5.19 2.14 14.55
CA PHE A 67 -6.07 1.02 14.22
C PHE A 67 -5.25 -0.26 14.12
N SER A 68 -5.57 -1.25 14.95
CA SER A 68 -5.00 -2.59 14.89
C SER A 68 -6.13 -3.58 14.63
N GLN A 69 -6.37 -3.89 13.37
CA GLN A 69 -7.48 -4.74 12.94
C GLN A 69 -6.96 -6.06 12.34
N GLY A 70 -7.55 -7.19 12.73
CA GLY A 70 -7.08 -8.51 12.28
C GLY A 70 -8.15 -9.57 12.45
N GLY A 71 -7.75 -10.83 12.58
CA GLY A 71 -8.68 -11.97 12.74
C GLY A 71 -8.89 -12.77 11.45
N ILE A 72 -9.99 -13.53 11.36
CA ILE A 72 -10.28 -14.39 10.20
C ILE A 72 -11.66 -14.05 9.63
N GLY A 73 -11.76 -13.82 8.32
CA GLY A 73 -13.04 -13.57 7.65
C GLY A 73 -13.70 -12.24 8.02
N ASN A 74 -12.97 -11.32 8.65
CA ASN A 74 -13.49 -10.04 9.10
C ASN A 74 -13.58 -9.04 7.95
N ARG A 75 -14.59 -8.17 8.00
CA ARG A 75 -14.65 -6.95 7.20
C ARG A 75 -14.32 -5.77 8.10
N ASN A 76 -13.14 -5.19 7.91
CA ASN A 76 -12.66 -4.09 8.72
C ASN A 76 -12.72 -2.78 7.93
N ARG A 77 -13.28 -1.73 8.52
CA ARG A 77 -13.29 -0.36 8.02
C ARG A 77 -12.67 0.55 9.08
N ALA A 78 -11.65 1.30 8.71
CA ALA A 78 -11.00 2.27 9.58
C ALA A 78 -10.90 3.63 8.87
N TYR A 79 -11.21 4.70 9.59
CA TYR A 79 -11.17 6.07 9.11
C TYR A 79 -10.39 6.90 10.13
N GLY A 80 -9.24 7.43 9.74
CA GLY A 80 -8.36 8.23 10.60
C GLY A 80 -8.97 9.59 10.87
N GLY A 81 -9.09 10.42 9.84
CA GLY A 81 -9.67 11.75 9.93
C GLY A 81 -8.60 12.81 9.77
N ARG A 82 -8.41 13.65 10.79
CA ARG A 82 -7.37 14.69 10.76
C ARG A 82 -6.26 14.32 11.72
N GLY A 83 -5.06 14.17 11.19
CA GLY A 83 -3.83 14.00 11.95
C GLY A 83 -2.99 12.88 11.33
N ASN A 84 -2.01 12.39 12.08
CA ASN A 84 -1.05 11.43 11.53
C ASN A 84 -1.39 10.03 12.03
N ASP A 85 -2.22 9.32 11.29
CA ASP A 85 -2.85 8.08 11.73
C ASP A 85 -2.07 6.83 11.33
N ALA A 86 -2.32 5.74 12.04
CA ALA A 86 -1.63 4.47 11.81
C ALA A 86 -2.62 3.30 11.71
N PHE A 87 -2.54 2.54 10.62
CA PHE A 87 -3.40 1.42 10.30
C PHE A 87 -2.58 0.15 10.20
N GLY A 88 -2.63 -0.71 11.21
CA GLY A 88 -2.16 -2.09 11.17
C GLY A 88 -3.32 -3.03 10.85
N GLN A 89 -3.37 -3.56 9.63
CA GLN A 89 -4.43 -4.49 9.21
C GLN A 89 -3.83 -5.82 8.72
N GLY A 90 -4.23 -6.92 9.34
CA GLY A 90 -3.69 -8.24 9.05
C GLY A 90 -4.73 -9.35 9.13
N GLY A 91 -4.30 -10.56 9.47
CA GLY A 91 -5.18 -11.74 9.63
C GLY A 91 -5.34 -12.57 8.35
N ARG A 92 -6.41 -13.37 8.28
CA ARG A 92 -6.64 -14.32 7.18
C ARG A 92 -8.01 -14.07 6.53
N PHE A 93 -8.07 -14.04 5.21
CA PHE A 93 -9.31 -13.90 4.44
C PHE A 93 -10.17 -12.69 4.83
N ASN A 94 -9.53 -11.60 5.25
CA ASN A 94 -10.19 -10.36 5.66
C ASN A 94 -10.41 -9.42 4.47
N ASP A 95 -11.49 -8.62 4.53
CA ASP A 95 -11.73 -7.46 3.66
C ASP A 95 -11.47 -6.18 4.43
N ASN A 96 -10.27 -5.64 4.28
CA ASN A 96 -9.80 -4.47 5.01
C ASN A 96 -9.89 -3.21 4.14
N TYR A 97 -10.37 -2.14 4.75
CA TYR A 97 -10.39 -0.80 4.19
C TYR A 97 -9.84 0.17 5.24
N ALA A 98 -8.98 1.08 4.81
CA ALA A 98 -8.45 2.15 5.62
C ALA A 98 -8.44 3.45 4.82
N SER A 99 -8.86 4.55 5.43
CA SER A 99 -8.72 5.91 4.90
C SER A 99 -8.04 6.77 5.95
N GLY A 100 -6.90 7.37 5.59
CA GLY A 100 -6.11 8.24 6.45
C GLY A 100 -6.79 9.59 6.63
N GLY A 101 -7.01 10.30 5.54
CA GLY A 101 -7.70 11.58 5.54
C GLY A 101 -6.70 12.70 5.30
N SER A 102 -6.44 13.53 6.31
CA SER A 102 -5.42 14.58 6.21
C SER A 102 -4.33 14.39 7.24
N GLY A 103 -3.07 14.45 6.82
CA GLY A 103 -1.89 14.30 7.64
C GLY A 103 -0.92 13.30 7.01
N ARG A 104 0.07 12.87 7.77
CA ARG A 104 1.00 11.83 7.35
C ARG A 104 0.57 10.50 7.97
N ASP A 105 -0.09 9.71 7.16
CA ASP A 105 -0.69 8.45 7.55
C ASP A 105 0.22 7.26 7.19
N ARG A 106 0.07 6.19 7.97
CA ARG A 106 0.85 4.97 7.80
C ARG A 106 -0.03 3.74 7.74
N PHE A 107 0.11 2.97 6.68
CA PHE A 107 -0.63 1.74 6.44
C PHE A 107 0.34 0.56 6.45
N SER A 108 0.15 -0.35 7.39
CA SER A 108 0.84 -1.65 7.45
C SER A 108 -0.19 -2.74 7.25
N GLN A 109 -0.25 -3.26 6.02
CA GLN A 109 -1.25 -4.24 5.61
C GLN A 109 -0.57 -5.56 5.21
N GLY A 110 -1.05 -6.68 5.74
CA GLY A 110 -0.46 -7.99 5.49
C GLY A 110 -1.46 -9.12 5.66
N GLY A 111 -0.96 -10.32 6.02
CA GLY A 111 -1.79 -11.50 6.27
C GLY A 111 -1.86 -12.47 5.09
N LEU A 112 -2.86 -13.36 5.11
CA LEU A 112 -3.04 -14.43 4.12
C LEU A 112 -4.41 -14.32 3.44
N GLY A 113 -4.44 -14.21 2.12
CA GLY A 113 -5.70 -14.22 1.36
C GLY A 113 -6.59 -13.00 1.62
N ASN A 114 -6.02 -11.89 2.09
CA ASN A 114 -6.75 -10.67 2.41
C ASN A 114 -7.00 -9.82 1.15
N ARG A 115 -8.11 -9.06 1.17
CA ARG A 115 -8.32 -7.92 0.27
C ARG A 115 -8.11 -6.64 1.05
N ASN A 116 -7.03 -5.92 0.76
CA ASN A 116 -6.68 -4.70 1.47
C ASN A 116 -6.85 -3.49 0.56
N ARG A 117 -7.54 -2.46 1.03
CA ARG A 117 -7.68 -1.16 0.37
C ARG A 117 -7.22 -0.05 1.32
N ALA A 118 -6.29 0.77 0.87
CA ALA A 118 -5.78 1.90 1.65
C ALA A 118 -5.82 3.18 0.82
N TYR A 119 -6.26 4.27 1.44
CA TYR A 119 -6.32 5.61 0.86
C TYR A 119 -5.65 6.58 1.82
N GLY A 120 -4.55 7.21 1.39
CA GLY A 120 -3.80 8.19 2.18
C GLY A 120 -4.58 9.48 2.33
N GLY A 121 -4.79 10.17 1.21
CA GLY A 121 -5.55 11.40 1.15
C GLY A 121 -4.62 12.59 0.97
N ARG A 122 -4.64 13.55 1.91
CA ARG A 122 -3.73 14.70 1.88
C ARG A 122 -2.57 14.49 2.83
N GLY A 123 -1.35 14.50 2.30
CA GLY A 123 -0.11 14.50 3.05
C GLY A 123 0.86 13.46 2.51
N ASN A 124 1.96 13.24 3.22
CA ASN A 124 3.05 12.39 2.72
C ASN A 124 2.94 10.98 3.32
N ASP A 125 2.12 10.13 2.72
CA ASP A 125 1.68 8.87 3.29
C ASP A 125 2.63 7.71 3.02
N ALA A 126 2.53 6.66 3.84
CA ALA A 126 3.38 5.48 3.71
C ALA A 126 2.58 4.19 3.75
N PHE A 127 2.72 3.37 2.71
CA PHE A 127 2.05 2.09 2.54
C PHE A 127 3.09 0.97 2.57
N SER A 128 2.96 0.06 3.53
CA SER A 128 3.72 -1.18 3.61
C SER A 128 2.75 -2.34 3.45
N GLN A 129 2.69 -2.90 2.24
CA GLN A 129 1.76 -3.97 1.87
C GLN A 129 2.52 -5.25 1.58
N GLY A 130 2.24 -6.31 2.34
CA GLY A 130 2.91 -7.60 2.24
C GLY A 130 1.97 -8.78 2.44
N GLY A 131 2.50 -9.89 2.96
CA GLY A 131 1.75 -11.12 3.22
C GLY A 131 1.74 -12.09 2.04
N ARG A 132 0.76 -13.00 2.00
CA ARG A 132 0.70 -14.10 1.04
C ARG A 132 -0.67 -14.16 0.37
N PHE A 133 -0.69 -14.23 -0.96
CA PHE A 133 -1.92 -14.33 -1.77
C PHE A 133 -2.94 -13.22 -1.49
N ASN A 134 -2.47 -12.03 -1.13
CA ASN A 134 -3.29 -10.87 -0.87
C ASN A 134 -3.58 -10.11 -2.17
N ASN A 135 -4.75 -9.46 -2.21
CA ASN A 135 -5.11 -8.48 -3.21
C ASN A 135 -5.06 -7.09 -2.55
N ASN A 136 -4.02 -6.32 -2.85
CA ASN A 136 -3.74 -5.04 -2.22
C ASN A 136 -3.97 -3.89 -3.20
N TYR A 137 -4.67 -2.85 -2.74
CA TYR A 137 -4.82 -1.58 -3.41
C TYR A 137 -4.39 -0.45 -2.48
N ALA A 138 -3.56 0.46 -2.98
CA ALA A 138 -3.16 1.67 -2.28
C ALA A 138 -3.31 2.89 -3.21
N ASN A 139 -3.85 3.98 -2.68
CA ASN A 139 -3.88 5.29 -3.32
C ASN A 139 -3.28 6.32 -2.35
N GLY A 140 -2.22 6.99 -2.77
CA GLY A 140 -1.51 8.01 -1.99
C GLY A 140 -2.34 9.29 -1.88
N GLY A 141 -2.68 9.86 -3.03
CA GLY A 141 -3.55 11.02 -3.11
C GLY A 141 -2.73 12.25 -3.46
N SER A 142 -2.54 13.17 -2.52
CA SER A 142 -1.69 14.34 -2.72
C SER A 142 -0.59 14.40 -1.67
N GLY A 143 0.64 14.60 -2.10
CA GLY A 143 1.83 14.65 -1.26
C GLY A 143 2.90 13.73 -1.81
N ARG A 144 4.02 13.62 -1.12
CA ARG A 144 5.05 12.65 -1.45
C ARG A 144 4.80 11.34 -0.71
N ASP A 145 4.25 10.39 -1.42
CA ASP A 145 3.83 9.10 -0.92
C ASP A 145 4.90 8.02 -1.14
N ARG A 146 4.85 6.99 -0.29
CA ARG A 146 5.78 5.86 -0.37
C ARG A 146 5.04 4.54 -0.32
N PHE A 147 5.29 3.69 -1.30
CA PHE A 147 4.69 2.37 -1.44
C PHE A 147 5.79 1.31 -1.34
N SER A 148 5.71 0.44 -0.35
CA SER A 148 6.55 -0.75 -0.20
C SER A 148 5.66 -1.97 -0.36
N GLN A 149 5.69 -2.57 -1.55
CA GLN A 149 4.84 -3.70 -1.93
C GLN A 149 5.70 -4.95 -2.08
N GLY A 150 5.43 -5.96 -1.25
CA GLY A 150 6.17 -7.22 -1.24
C GLY A 150 5.28 -8.42 -0.96
N GLY A 151 5.86 -9.46 -0.36
CA GLY A 151 5.17 -10.71 -0.03
C GLY A 151 5.27 -11.77 -1.13
N LEU A 152 4.40 -12.78 -1.06
CA LEU A 152 4.43 -13.95 -1.96
C LEU A 152 3.08 -14.18 -2.63
N GLY A 153 3.07 -14.20 -3.96
CA GLY A 153 1.86 -14.46 -4.75
C GLY A 153 0.78 -13.39 -4.62
N ASN A 154 1.16 -12.16 -4.23
CA ASN A 154 0.23 -11.04 -4.08
C ASN A 154 -0.09 -10.39 -5.42
N VAL A 155 -1.28 -9.81 -5.52
CA VAL A 155 -1.65 -8.85 -6.56
C VAL A 155 -1.69 -7.47 -5.91
N ASN A 156 -0.80 -6.59 -6.34
CA ASN A 156 -0.64 -5.25 -5.77
C ASN A 156 -0.94 -4.19 -6.83
N ARG A 157 -1.76 -3.21 -6.47
CA ARG A 157 -1.98 -1.99 -7.25
C ARG A 157 -1.69 -0.77 -6.39
N ALA A 158 -0.81 0.11 -6.85
CA ALA A 158 -0.51 1.39 -6.23
C ALA A 158 -0.76 2.54 -7.20
N ASP A 159 -1.25 3.65 -6.66
CA ASP A 159 -1.50 4.91 -7.37
C ASP A 159 -0.95 6.03 -6.50
N GLY A 160 0.09 6.72 -6.96
CA GLY A 160 0.75 7.81 -6.25
C GLY A 160 -0.14 9.03 -6.18
N GLY A 161 -0.55 9.52 -7.35
CA GLY A 161 -1.46 10.65 -7.48
C GLY A 161 -0.66 11.91 -7.77
N ARG A 162 -0.72 12.90 -6.88
CA ARG A 162 0.02 14.16 -7.03
C ARG A 162 1.21 14.20 -6.08
N GLY A 163 2.41 14.33 -6.61
CA GLY A 163 3.64 14.52 -5.86
C GLY A 163 4.74 13.63 -6.40
N ASN A 164 5.93 13.71 -5.78
CA ASN A 164 7.09 12.93 -6.24
C ASN A 164 7.15 11.62 -5.46
N ASP A 165 6.46 10.60 -5.94
CA ASP A 165 6.19 9.37 -5.21
C ASP A 165 7.27 8.31 -5.37
N VAL A 166 7.32 7.37 -4.41
CA VAL A 166 8.30 6.29 -4.43
C VAL A 166 7.62 4.93 -4.32
N PHE A 167 7.84 4.08 -5.30
CA PHE A 167 7.34 2.71 -5.36
C PHE A 167 8.51 1.74 -5.22
N SER A 168 8.46 0.89 -4.21
CA SER A 168 9.39 -0.22 -3.99
C SER A 168 8.61 -1.52 -4.14
N GLN A 169 8.78 -2.18 -5.27
CA GLN A 169 8.07 -3.39 -5.64
C GLN A 169 9.02 -4.59 -5.60
N GLY A 170 8.83 -5.47 -4.62
CA GLY A 170 9.63 -6.67 -4.43
C GLY A 170 8.77 -7.91 -4.16
N GLY A 171 9.33 -8.83 -3.37
CA GLY A 171 8.69 -10.10 -3.05
C GLY A 171 8.86 -11.15 -4.14
N VAL A 172 8.04 -12.21 -4.09
CA VAL A 172 8.19 -13.40 -4.94
C VAL A 172 6.88 -13.74 -5.64
N ASN A 173 6.91 -13.91 -6.96
CA ASN A 173 5.77 -14.27 -7.80
C ASN A 173 4.57 -13.33 -7.65
N ASN A 174 4.82 -12.05 -7.39
CA ASN A 174 3.80 -11.02 -7.28
C ASN A 174 3.42 -10.46 -8.65
N ARG A 175 2.18 -9.99 -8.77
CA ARG A 175 1.72 -9.15 -9.89
C ARG A 175 1.54 -7.73 -9.40
N ASN A 176 2.37 -6.80 -9.87
CA ASN A 176 2.36 -5.42 -9.44
C ASN A 176 1.93 -4.48 -10.56
N ILE A 177 1.11 -3.49 -10.23
CA ILE A 177 0.80 -2.34 -11.07
C ILE A 177 1.06 -1.09 -10.24
N ALA A 178 1.95 -0.20 -10.69
CA ALA A 178 2.14 1.11 -10.08
C ALA A 178 1.95 2.21 -11.12
N ASN A 179 1.22 3.25 -10.72
CA ASN A 179 1.07 4.48 -11.48
C ASN A 179 1.60 5.61 -10.60
N GLY A 180 2.57 6.38 -11.11
CA GLY A 180 3.14 7.53 -10.43
C GLY A 180 2.14 8.68 -10.37
N GLY A 181 1.72 9.14 -11.55
CA GLY A 181 0.72 10.19 -11.67
C GLY A 181 1.40 11.48 -12.11
N SER A 182 1.31 12.54 -11.31
CA SER A 182 2.00 13.80 -11.60
C SER A 182 3.11 14.05 -10.60
N GLY A 183 4.32 14.29 -11.10
CA GLY A 183 5.51 14.54 -10.29
C GLY A 183 6.69 13.76 -10.84
N ASN A 184 7.85 13.88 -10.18
CA ASN A 184 9.02 13.09 -10.53
C ASN A 184 9.03 11.82 -9.68
N ASP A 185 8.51 10.74 -10.24
CA ASP A 185 8.26 9.50 -9.53
C ASP A 185 9.44 8.53 -9.64
N ARG A 186 9.62 7.70 -8.60
CA ARG A 186 10.68 6.70 -8.56
C ARG A 186 10.11 5.31 -8.35
N PHE A 187 10.42 4.42 -9.29
CA PHE A 187 10.08 3.01 -9.23
C PHE A 187 11.36 2.20 -8.97
N ASN A 188 11.35 1.39 -7.91
CA ASN A 188 12.39 0.41 -7.59
C ASN A 188 11.75 -0.97 -7.71
N ILE A 189 12.07 -1.67 -8.79
CA ILE A 189 11.44 -2.93 -9.20
C ILE A 189 12.47 -4.04 -9.02
N GLY A 190 12.16 -4.98 -8.13
CA GLY A 190 13.04 -6.11 -7.81
C GLY A 190 12.27 -7.34 -7.39
N GLY A 191 12.89 -8.15 -6.51
CA GLY A 191 12.34 -9.44 -6.09
C GLY A 191 12.55 -10.54 -7.14
N ARG A 192 11.76 -11.61 -7.05
CA ARG A 192 11.92 -12.82 -7.88
C ARG A 192 10.63 -13.26 -8.55
N GLY A 193 10.66 -13.48 -9.86
CA GLY A 193 9.53 -14.03 -10.61
C GLY A 193 8.33 -13.08 -10.70
N ASN A 194 8.53 -11.79 -10.43
CA ASN A 194 7.44 -10.83 -10.40
C ASN A 194 7.05 -10.40 -11.83
N THR A 195 5.76 -10.12 -12.02
CA THR A 195 5.28 -9.39 -13.20
C THR A 195 4.86 -7.99 -12.78
N THR A 196 5.51 -6.98 -13.34
CA THR A 196 5.32 -5.58 -12.97
C THR A 196 4.92 -4.74 -14.18
N THR A 197 3.93 -3.87 -14.02
CA THR A 197 3.68 -2.73 -14.90
C THR A 197 3.90 -1.45 -14.10
N ALA A 198 4.77 -0.57 -14.57
CA ALA A 198 5.08 0.72 -13.95
C ALA A 198 4.85 1.84 -14.96
N ASN A 199 3.96 2.77 -14.63
CA ASN A 199 3.65 3.94 -15.44
C ASN A 199 4.08 5.18 -14.67
N GLY A 200 4.99 5.97 -15.24
CA GLY A 200 5.49 7.21 -14.65
C GLY A 200 4.39 8.27 -14.62
N GLY A 201 3.96 8.71 -15.79
CA GLY A 201 2.89 9.68 -15.93
C GLY A 201 3.44 10.98 -16.46
N SER A 202 3.31 12.06 -15.69
CA SER A 202 3.90 13.35 -16.05
C SER A 202 5.01 13.74 -15.10
N GLY A 203 6.18 14.06 -15.63
CA GLY A 203 7.33 14.50 -14.84
C GLY A 203 8.61 13.86 -15.34
N ARG A 204 9.66 13.85 -14.53
CA ARG A 204 10.91 13.14 -14.82
C ARG A 204 10.97 11.90 -13.96
N ASP A 205 10.55 10.78 -14.54
CA ASP A 205 10.38 9.54 -13.82
C ASP A 205 11.61 8.65 -13.92
N THR A 206 11.87 7.89 -12.86
CA THR A 206 13.01 6.97 -12.79
C THR A 206 12.57 5.56 -12.48
N PHE A 207 12.90 4.62 -13.37
CA PHE A 207 12.64 3.20 -13.22
C PHE A 207 13.95 2.46 -12.95
N ASN A 208 14.11 1.90 -11.77
CA ASN A 208 15.27 1.06 -11.40
C ASN A 208 14.81 -0.39 -11.42
N VAL A 209 15.35 -1.18 -12.35
CA VAL A 209 14.94 -2.58 -12.54
C VAL A 209 16.09 -3.52 -12.22
N GLY A 210 15.82 -4.46 -11.31
CA GLY A 210 16.72 -5.55 -10.99
C GLY A 210 15.97 -6.80 -10.54
N GLY A 211 16.64 -7.65 -9.76
CA GLY A 211 16.11 -8.93 -9.30
C GLY A 211 16.22 -10.04 -10.36
N GLN A 212 15.44 -11.11 -10.17
CA GLN A 212 15.61 -12.35 -10.93
C GLN A 212 14.27 -12.85 -11.48
N GLY A 213 14.23 -13.25 -12.74
CA GLY A 213 13.05 -13.84 -13.37
C GLY A 213 11.90 -12.86 -13.54
N ASN A 214 12.17 -11.56 -13.48
CA ASN A 214 11.12 -10.54 -13.49
C ASN A 214 10.68 -10.23 -14.93
N ARG A 215 9.38 -9.98 -15.11
CA ARG A 215 8.79 -9.45 -16.34
C ARG A 215 8.26 -8.05 -16.08
N VAL A 216 8.90 -7.04 -16.65
CA VAL A 216 8.63 -5.64 -16.34
C VAL A 216 8.19 -4.91 -17.61
N ASN A 217 7.08 -4.19 -17.52
CA ASN A 217 6.66 -3.22 -18.52
C ASN A 217 6.79 -1.84 -17.90
N VAL A 218 7.57 -0.96 -18.52
CA VAL A 218 7.71 0.44 -18.11
C VAL A 218 7.18 1.37 -19.20
N ASN A 219 6.48 2.41 -18.77
CA ASN A 219 6.06 3.52 -19.61
C ASN A 219 6.40 4.81 -18.87
N GLY A 220 7.35 5.60 -19.36
CA GLY A 220 7.71 6.87 -18.73
C GLY A 220 6.57 7.87 -18.80
N GLY A 221 6.00 8.03 -20.00
CA GLY A 221 4.88 8.94 -20.23
C GLY A 221 5.37 10.25 -20.80
N SER A 222 5.05 11.36 -20.15
CA SER A 222 5.46 12.69 -20.58
C SER A 222 6.57 13.23 -19.71
N GLY A 223 7.64 13.71 -20.33
CA GLY A 223 8.77 14.34 -19.66
C GLY A 223 10.08 13.71 -20.10
N TYR A 224 11.07 13.69 -19.21
CA TYR A 224 12.38 13.08 -19.50
C TYR A 224 12.62 11.96 -18.50
N ASP A 225 12.42 10.74 -18.98
CA ASP A 225 12.31 9.54 -18.17
C ASP A 225 13.55 8.66 -18.32
N THR A 226 13.95 8.05 -17.21
CA THR A 226 15.18 7.29 -17.10
C THR A 226 14.90 5.85 -16.68
N LEU A 227 15.42 4.89 -17.45
CA LEU A 227 15.45 3.47 -17.08
C LEU A 227 16.85 3.05 -16.68
N ASN A 228 17.03 2.65 -15.43
CA ASN A 228 18.25 2.05 -14.93
C ASN A 228 18.09 0.54 -14.84
N LEU A 229 18.91 -0.20 -15.57
CA LEU A 229 18.95 -1.65 -15.60
C LEU A 229 20.12 -2.15 -14.73
N ASN A 230 19.83 -3.07 -13.81
CA ASN A 230 20.88 -3.56 -12.92
C ASN A 230 21.91 -4.45 -13.66
N GLY A 231 23.20 -4.23 -13.42
CA GLY A 231 24.31 -4.96 -14.04
C GLY A 231 25.01 -4.19 -15.17
N GLN A 232 25.93 -4.86 -15.86
CA GLN A 232 26.71 -4.28 -16.97
C GLN A 232 25.89 -4.27 -18.26
N GLN A 233 26.23 -3.38 -19.20
CA GLN A 233 25.57 -3.34 -20.50
C GLN A 233 25.66 -4.68 -21.26
N SER A 234 26.77 -5.41 -21.12
CA SER A 234 26.97 -6.75 -21.70
C SER A 234 25.98 -7.80 -21.21
N ASP A 235 25.35 -7.59 -20.06
CA ASP A 235 24.40 -8.53 -19.48
C ASP A 235 23.02 -8.45 -20.16
N TRP A 236 22.79 -7.40 -20.98
CA TRP A 236 21.48 -7.07 -21.53
C TRP A 236 21.47 -7.09 -23.06
N ALA A 237 20.76 -8.05 -23.63
CA ALA A 237 20.38 -8.02 -25.04
C ALA A 237 19.25 -7.00 -25.24
N ARG A 238 19.41 -6.08 -26.20
CA ARG A 238 18.40 -5.07 -26.57
C ARG A 238 17.83 -5.36 -27.96
N SER A 239 16.50 -5.31 -28.09
CA SER A 239 15.80 -5.39 -29.37
C SER A 239 14.65 -4.37 -29.45
N GLY A 240 14.06 -4.19 -30.62
CA GLY A 240 12.94 -3.27 -30.85
C GLY A 240 13.32 -2.02 -31.64
N ASN A 241 12.39 -1.07 -31.69
CA ASN A 241 12.48 0.15 -32.50
C ASN A 241 12.64 1.38 -31.60
N LYS A 242 13.02 2.52 -32.18
CA LYS A 242 13.14 3.78 -31.45
C LYS A 242 11.88 4.08 -30.63
N GLY A 243 12.06 4.33 -29.34
CA GLY A 243 10.97 4.59 -28.38
C GLY A 243 10.21 3.35 -27.88
N ASN A 244 10.53 2.15 -28.37
CA ASN A 244 9.91 0.88 -27.97
C ASN A 244 10.98 -0.22 -27.92
N TYR A 245 11.66 -0.36 -26.79
CA TYR A 245 12.77 -1.30 -26.61
C TYR A 245 12.39 -2.45 -25.69
N SER A 246 12.89 -3.65 -25.99
CA SER A 246 12.91 -4.79 -25.10
C SER A 246 14.34 -5.06 -24.66
N TYR A 247 14.54 -5.26 -23.36
CA TYR A 247 15.81 -5.63 -22.74
C TYR A 247 15.65 -7.01 -22.10
N TYR A 248 16.61 -7.89 -22.34
CA TYR A 248 16.63 -9.23 -21.76
C TYR A 248 17.99 -9.52 -21.14
N ASN A 249 17.99 -9.91 -19.87
CA ASN A 249 19.17 -10.36 -19.15
C ASN A 249 19.10 -11.88 -18.98
N ALA A 250 19.99 -12.60 -19.67
CA ALA A 250 20.00 -14.06 -19.68
C ALA A 250 20.42 -14.66 -18.33
N SER A 251 21.33 -14.01 -17.60
CA SER A 251 21.82 -14.50 -16.30
C SER A 251 20.74 -14.47 -15.22
N THR A 252 19.89 -13.44 -15.24
CA THR A 252 18.80 -13.29 -14.27
C THR A 252 17.46 -13.79 -14.81
N ASN A 253 17.34 -14.08 -16.11
CA ASN A 253 16.08 -14.33 -16.81
C ASN A 253 15.07 -13.17 -16.65
N THR A 254 15.56 -11.93 -16.58
CA THR A 254 14.72 -10.73 -16.44
C THR A 254 14.46 -10.11 -17.81
N ARG A 255 13.21 -9.74 -18.07
CA ARG A 255 12.78 -9.04 -19.28
C ARG A 255 12.14 -7.70 -18.93
N VAL A 256 12.54 -6.65 -19.63
CA VAL A 256 11.99 -5.30 -19.51
C VAL A 256 11.52 -4.83 -20.88
N ASN A 257 10.24 -4.50 -21.02
CA ASN A 257 9.74 -3.79 -22.19
C ASN A 257 9.55 -2.32 -21.79
N ALA A 258 10.15 -1.40 -22.55
CA ALA A 258 10.23 0.01 -22.21
C ALA A 258 9.71 0.89 -23.34
N ARG A 259 8.88 1.87 -22.98
CA ARG A 259 8.31 2.89 -23.87
C ARG A 259 8.38 4.26 -23.21
N GLY A 260 8.52 5.30 -24.04
CA GLY A 260 8.63 6.68 -23.53
C GLY A 260 9.77 6.81 -22.53
N ILE A 261 10.97 6.38 -22.91
CA ILE A 261 12.18 6.47 -22.10
C ILE A 261 13.24 7.18 -22.93
N GLU A 262 13.77 8.28 -22.41
CA GLU A 262 14.76 9.12 -23.06
C GLU A 262 16.19 8.73 -22.69
N GLN A 263 16.39 8.16 -21.49
CA GLN A 263 17.70 7.73 -21.01
C GLN A 263 17.68 6.30 -20.48
N VAL A 264 18.69 5.51 -20.84
CA VAL A 264 18.90 4.16 -20.30
C VAL A 264 20.31 4.04 -19.75
N ASN A 265 20.43 3.61 -18.49
CA ASN A 265 21.70 3.38 -17.82
C ASN A 265 21.82 1.91 -17.36
N TYR A 266 23.05 1.47 -17.15
CA TYR A 266 23.41 0.14 -16.66
C TYR A 266 24.23 0.31 -15.38
N GLN A 267 23.81 -0.27 -14.24
CA GLN A 267 24.44 -0.03 -12.92
C GLN A 267 24.29 -1.17 -11.91
#